data_AF-A0A3M2ABK1-F1
#
_entry.id   AF-A0A3M2ABK1-F1
#
_cell.length_a   1.000
_cell.length_b   1.000
_cell.length_c   1.000
_cell.angle_alpha   90.00
_cell.angle_beta   90.00
_cell.angle_gamma   90.00
#
_symmetry.space_group_name_H-M   'P 1'
#
loop_
_entity.id
_entity.type
_entity.pdbx_description
1 polymer ?
#
loop_
_entity_poly.entity_id
_entity_poly.type
_entity_poly.pdbx_seq_one_letter_code
_entity_poly.pdbx_strand_id
1 'polypeptide(L)'
;MRKLLFVITLVVGLLGLVACGGATEPQATAVPTLPPASQEQPQEQEAETPTNVSETTTEEMAEAQPVTEDVSAFLAKALDAAKEGDWEKVDEELNEALDLSTDAQEKAAIEELLDDLA
;
A
#
# COMPACT_ATOMS: atom_id res chain seq x y z
N MET A 1 -8.38 -14.56 -27.76
CA MET A 1 -8.65 -13.46 -28.69
C MET A 1 -9.72 -12.45 -28.22
N ARG A 2 -10.33 -12.61 -27.03
CA ARG A 2 -11.25 -11.59 -26.46
C ARG A 2 -10.53 -10.52 -25.62
N LYS A 3 -9.40 -10.88 -24.99
CA LYS A 3 -8.57 -9.96 -24.18
C LYS A 3 -7.98 -8.78 -24.98
N LEU A 4 -7.80 -8.92 -26.31
CA LEU A 4 -7.22 -7.87 -27.16
C LEU A 4 -8.19 -6.73 -27.51
N LEU A 5 -9.51 -6.97 -27.44
CA LEU A 5 -10.52 -5.96 -27.75
C LEU A 5 -10.70 -4.94 -26.60
N PHE A 6 -10.53 -5.36 -25.35
CA PHE A 6 -10.75 -4.49 -24.19
C PHE A 6 -9.66 -3.41 -24.03
N VAL A 7 -8.40 -3.75 -24.30
CA VAL A 7 -7.25 -2.84 -24.17
C VAL A 7 -7.34 -1.66 -25.13
N ILE A 8 -7.87 -1.87 -26.34
CA ILE A 8 -7.98 -0.82 -27.36
C ILE A 8 -9.06 0.22 -26.98
N THR A 9 -10.16 -0.21 -26.37
CA THR A 9 -11.23 0.70 -25.92
C THR A 9 -10.80 1.62 -24.78
N LEU A 10 -9.92 1.15 -23.88
CA LEU A 10 -9.54 1.91 -22.69
C LEU A 10 -8.61 3.09 -23.01
N VAL A 11 -7.78 2.97 -24.06
CA VAL A 11 -6.84 4.03 -24.47
C VAL A 11 -7.54 5.16 -25.25
N VAL A 12 -8.65 4.88 -25.95
CA VAL A 12 -9.37 5.88 -26.77
C VAL A 12 -10.28 6.80 -25.92
N GLY A 13 -10.66 6.38 -24.70
CA GLY A 13 -11.59 7.13 -23.84
C GLY A 13 -11.02 8.38 -23.16
N LEU A 14 -9.70 8.57 -23.13
CA LEU A 14 -9.05 9.60 -22.28
C LEU A 14 -8.78 10.94 -22.97
N LEU A 15 -9.23 11.13 -24.22
CA LEU A 15 -8.88 12.30 -25.05
C LEU A 15 -10.04 13.28 -25.35
N GLY A 16 -11.22 13.10 -24.77
CA GLY A 16 -12.38 13.94 -25.06
C GLY A 16 -12.96 14.60 -23.83
N LEU A 17 -12.55 15.84 -23.54
CA LEU A 17 -13.44 16.96 -23.14
C LEU A 17 -12.60 18.21 -22.79
N VAL A 18 -12.18 18.94 -23.83
CA VAL A 18 -11.86 20.37 -23.75
C VAL A 18 -13.00 21.10 -24.45
N ALA A 19 -13.85 21.81 -23.69
CA ALA A 19 -14.67 22.92 -24.20
C ALA A 19 -15.37 23.71 -23.08
N CYS A 20 -15.30 25.05 -23.22
CA CYS A 20 -16.05 26.13 -22.54
C CYS A 20 -15.73 26.38 -21.05
N GLY A 21 -15.13 27.50 -20.63
CA GLY A 21 -15.05 28.83 -21.24
C GLY A 21 -16.18 29.73 -20.72
N GLY A 22 -15.89 30.53 -19.70
CA GLY A 22 -16.79 31.55 -19.15
C GLY A 22 -16.04 32.47 -18.19
N ALA A 23 -15.81 33.70 -18.63
CA ALA A 23 -14.92 34.69 -18.05
C ALA A 23 -15.37 35.26 -16.70
N THR A 24 -14.40 35.54 -15.81
CA THR A 24 -14.44 36.72 -14.94
C THR A 24 -13.01 37.17 -14.64
N GLU A 25 -12.72 38.41 -15.01
CA GLU A 25 -11.45 39.12 -14.82
C GLU A 25 -11.47 39.90 -13.47
N PRO A 26 -10.42 40.66 -13.10
CA PRO A 26 -9.57 40.42 -11.94
C PRO A 26 -9.96 41.22 -10.67
N GLN A 27 -9.67 40.67 -9.49
CA GLN A 27 -9.42 41.50 -8.30
C GLN A 27 -8.00 41.25 -7.79
N ALA A 28 -7.13 42.19 -8.15
CA ALA A 28 -5.86 42.40 -7.49
C ALA A 28 -6.13 42.82 -6.04
N THR A 29 -6.10 41.84 -5.13
CA THR A 29 -6.06 42.11 -3.70
C THR A 29 -4.60 41.99 -3.29
N ALA A 30 -4.00 43.12 -2.91
CA ALA A 30 -2.63 43.21 -2.47
C ALA A 30 -2.36 42.19 -1.33
N VAL A 31 -1.45 41.25 -1.56
CA VAL A 31 -0.91 40.42 -0.49
C VAL A 31 0.13 41.29 0.24
N PRO A 32 0.00 41.55 1.55
CA PRO A 32 1.07 42.16 2.31
C PRO A 32 2.27 41.20 2.31
N THR A 33 3.38 41.63 1.72
CA THR A 33 4.69 41.00 1.89
C THR A 33 5.02 40.92 3.36
N LEU A 34 4.97 39.71 3.92
CA LEU A 34 5.55 39.43 5.24
C LEU A 34 7.08 39.45 5.10
N PRO A 35 7.81 40.17 5.99
CA PRO A 35 9.26 40.09 6.01
C PRO A 35 9.70 38.66 6.39
N PRO A 36 10.86 38.19 5.90
CA PRO A 36 11.43 36.95 6.37
C PRO A 36 11.72 37.09 7.87
N ALA A 37 10.97 36.36 8.70
CA ALA A 37 11.35 36.15 10.08
C ALA A 37 12.54 35.18 10.09
N SER A 38 13.75 35.75 10.15
CA SER A 38 14.87 35.09 10.81
C SER A 38 14.45 34.75 12.24
N GLN A 39 14.41 33.45 12.54
CA GLN A 39 14.66 32.91 13.87
C GLN A 39 15.53 31.67 13.62
N GLU A 40 16.84 31.80 13.75
CA GLU A 40 17.61 31.55 14.98
C GLU A 40 17.54 30.08 15.44
N GLN A 41 18.72 29.48 15.39
CA GLN A 41 19.17 28.17 15.87
C GLN A 41 18.68 27.83 17.29
N PRO A 42 18.53 26.52 17.58
CA PRO A 42 19.44 25.90 18.56
C PRO A 42 20.03 24.59 18.02
N GLN A 43 21.36 24.47 17.96
CA GLN A 43 22.22 23.78 18.94
C GLN A 43 22.16 22.25 18.85
N GLU A 44 23.29 21.70 18.39
CA GLU A 44 23.96 20.48 18.84
C GLU A 44 23.09 19.38 19.45
N GLN A 45 22.98 18.28 18.71
CA GLN A 45 22.89 16.97 19.32
C GLN A 45 23.83 16.02 18.58
N GLU A 46 25.08 15.96 19.05
CA GLU A 46 25.87 14.74 18.98
C GLU A 46 25.03 13.61 19.59
N ALA A 47 24.73 12.61 18.78
CA ALA A 47 24.27 11.31 19.24
C ALA A 47 25.02 10.25 18.45
N GLU A 48 25.69 9.44 19.23
CA GLU A 48 26.75 8.53 18.87
C GLU A 48 26.21 7.29 18.13
N THR A 49 27.02 6.79 17.18
CA THR A 49 27.13 5.39 16.71
C THR A 49 25.87 4.53 16.47
N PRO A 50 25.64 4.04 15.23
CA PRO A 50 24.97 2.76 15.05
C PRO A 50 26.00 1.64 15.21
N THR A 51 26.12 1.07 16.41
CA THR A 51 26.61 -0.31 16.57
C THR A 51 25.48 -1.10 17.22
N ASN A 52 24.66 -1.73 16.39
CA ASN A 52 23.96 -2.92 16.82
C ASN A 52 23.91 -3.93 15.67
N VAL A 53 25.03 -4.64 15.52
CA VAL A 53 25.05 -6.02 15.06
C VAL A 53 24.80 -6.87 16.31
N SER A 54 23.66 -7.55 16.34
CA SER A 54 23.47 -8.76 17.14
C SER A 54 22.34 -9.56 16.52
N GLU A 55 22.72 -10.39 15.55
CA GLU A 55 22.21 -11.75 15.47
C GLU A 55 22.29 -12.38 16.87
N THR A 56 21.17 -12.90 17.37
CA THR A 56 21.17 -13.95 18.38
C THR A 56 20.02 -14.89 18.06
N THR A 57 20.33 -15.83 17.17
CA THR A 57 19.75 -17.17 17.17
C THR A 57 20.25 -17.91 18.41
N THR A 58 19.34 -18.35 19.29
CA THR A 58 19.44 -19.50 20.22
C THR A 58 18.09 -19.56 20.93
N GLU A 59 17.13 -20.31 20.39
CA GLU A 59 16.80 -21.69 20.81
C GLU A 59 16.19 -21.80 22.22
N GLU A 60 15.00 -22.42 22.22
CA GLU A 60 14.45 -23.25 23.28
C GLU A 60 13.91 -22.55 24.53
N MET A 61 12.64 -22.13 24.43
CA MET A 61 11.57 -22.41 25.40
C MET A 61 10.25 -21.84 24.84
N ALA A 62 9.84 -22.30 23.66
CA ALA A 62 8.50 -22.04 23.16
C ALA A 62 7.61 -23.19 23.62
N GLU A 63 6.86 -22.97 24.71
CA GLU A 63 5.55 -23.61 24.83
C GLU A 63 4.89 -23.49 23.46
N ALA A 64 4.53 -24.63 22.86
CA ALA A 64 3.73 -24.67 21.65
C ALA A 64 2.35 -24.10 21.99
N GLN A 65 2.27 -22.77 22.11
CA GLN A 65 1.02 -22.07 22.01
C GLN A 65 0.49 -22.41 20.62
N PRO A 66 -0.76 -22.85 20.48
CA PRO A 66 -1.36 -22.98 19.17
C PRO A 66 -1.28 -21.59 18.56
N VAL A 67 -0.41 -21.43 17.57
CA VAL A 67 -0.37 -20.21 16.77
C VAL A 67 -1.66 -20.26 15.99
N THR A 68 -2.71 -19.65 16.55
CA THR A 68 -3.91 -19.34 15.79
C THR A 68 -3.46 -18.37 14.73
N GLU A 69 -3.30 -18.86 13.52
CA GLU A 69 -2.90 -18.04 12.39
C GLU A 69 -4.04 -17.07 12.11
N ASP A 70 -3.79 -15.79 12.37
CA ASP A 70 -4.73 -14.72 12.07
C ASP A 70 -4.68 -14.38 10.57
N VAL A 71 -5.69 -13.66 10.08
CA VAL A 71 -5.79 -13.24 8.67
C VAL A 71 -4.49 -12.59 8.16
N SER A 72 -3.84 -11.77 9.00
CA SER A 72 -2.58 -11.10 8.66
C SER A 72 -1.42 -12.06 8.39
N ALA A 73 -1.40 -13.24 9.03
CA ALA A 73 -0.39 -14.26 8.80
C ALA A 73 -0.53 -14.88 7.41
N PHE A 74 -1.77 -15.21 7.01
CA PHE A 74 -2.08 -15.72 5.67
C PHE A 74 -1.80 -14.68 4.58
N LEU A 75 -2.17 -13.41 4.79
CA LEU A 75 -1.81 -12.32 3.87
C LEU A 75 -0.29 -12.17 3.71
N ALA A 76 0.48 -12.32 4.80
CA ALA A 76 1.94 -12.27 4.72
C ALA A 76 2.52 -13.44 3.90
N LYS A 77 2.02 -14.66 4.12
CA LYS A 77 2.42 -15.84 3.33
C LYS A 77 2.06 -15.70 1.85
N ALA A 78 0.87 -15.18 1.53
CA ALA A 78 0.46 -14.88 0.17
C ALA A 78 1.43 -13.87 -0.50
N LEU A 79 1.82 -12.82 0.20
CA LEU A 79 2.81 -11.85 -0.31
C LEU A 79 4.19 -12.47 -0.53
N ASP A 80 4.63 -13.39 0.33
CA ASP A 80 5.90 -14.09 0.16
C ASP A 80 5.85 -15.06 -1.03
N ALA A 81 4.76 -15.82 -1.20
CA ALA A 81 4.54 -16.67 -2.36
C ALA A 81 4.51 -15.87 -3.67
N ALA A 82 3.88 -14.69 -3.68
CA ALA A 82 3.86 -13.80 -4.84
C ALA A 82 5.26 -13.32 -5.25
N LYS A 83 6.17 -13.07 -4.29
CA LYS A 83 7.57 -12.71 -4.57
C LYS A 83 8.34 -13.86 -5.21
N GLU A 84 7.99 -15.10 -4.85
CA GLU A 84 8.56 -16.32 -5.41
C GLU A 84 7.93 -16.70 -6.75
N GLY A 85 6.82 -16.04 -7.14
CA GLY A 85 6.06 -16.33 -8.34
C GLY A 85 5.18 -17.57 -8.23
N ASP A 86 4.95 -18.06 -7.01
CA ASP A 86 4.11 -19.21 -6.71
C ASP A 86 2.64 -18.78 -6.58
N TRP A 87 1.99 -18.54 -7.72
CA TRP A 87 0.62 -18.02 -7.77
C TRP A 87 -0.43 -19.02 -7.28
N GLU A 88 -0.15 -20.33 -7.33
CA GLU A 88 -1.03 -21.36 -6.77
C GLU A 88 -1.09 -21.22 -5.25
N LYS A 89 0.05 -21.01 -4.61
CA LYS A 89 0.12 -20.73 -3.19
C LYS A 89 -0.46 -19.37 -2.81
N VAL A 90 -0.33 -18.35 -3.65
CA VAL A 90 -0.99 -17.05 -3.41
C VAL A 90 -2.51 -17.25 -3.30
N ASP A 91 -3.11 -17.99 -4.23
CA ASP A 91 -4.55 -18.28 -4.21
C ASP A 91 -4.94 -19.05 -2.95
N GLU A 92 -4.20 -20.11 -2.59
CA GLU A 92 -4.43 -20.91 -1.38
C GLU A 92 -4.44 -20.04 -0.11
N GLU A 93 -3.37 -19.26 0.12
CA GLU A 93 -3.22 -18.46 1.34
C GLU A 93 -4.24 -17.31 1.39
N LEU A 94 -4.64 -16.73 0.25
CA LEU A 94 -5.72 -15.73 0.20
C LEU A 94 -7.10 -16.33 0.51
N ASN A 95 -7.39 -17.56 0.09
CA ASN A 95 -8.64 -18.23 0.47
C ASN A 95 -8.70 -18.51 1.97
N GLU A 96 -7.60 -18.98 2.58
CA GLU A 96 -7.51 -19.17 4.03
C GLU A 96 -7.71 -17.84 4.79
N ALA A 97 -7.11 -16.74 4.29
CA ALA A 97 -7.34 -15.40 4.83
C ALA A 97 -8.81 -14.98 4.75
N LEU A 98 -9.50 -15.26 3.65
CA LEU A 98 -10.91 -14.94 3.43
C LEU A 98 -11.83 -15.68 4.42
N ASP A 99 -11.53 -16.96 4.65
CA ASP A 99 -12.29 -17.85 5.54
C ASP A 99 -12.17 -17.41 7.00
N LEU A 100 -10.99 -16.96 7.42
CA LEU A 100 -10.73 -16.48 8.78
C LEU A 100 -11.20 -15.03 9.01
N SER A 101 -11.30 -14.24 7.94
CA SER A 101 -11.77 -12.87 8.03
C SER A 101 -13.20 -12.80 8.58
N THR A 102 -13.44 -11.85 9.46
CA THR A 102 -14.79 -11.55 9.99
C THR A 102 -15.26 -10.16 9.61
N ASP A 103 -14.36 -9.32 9.12
CA ASP A 103 -14.65 -7.96 8.69
C ASP A 103 -15.07 -7.94 7.21
N ALA A 104 -16.19 -7.27 6.91
CA ALA A 104 -16.74 -7.25 5.56
C ALA A 104 -15.85 -6.49 4.56
N GLN A 105 -15.11 -5.46 5.01
CA GLN A 105 -14.21 -4.72 4.16
C GLN A 105 -12.96 -5.54 3.84
N GLU A 106 -12.44 -6.27 4.83
CA GLU A 106 -11.32 -7.20 4.66
C GLU A 106 -11.68 -8.35 3.70
N LYS A 107 -12.84 -8.99 3.87
CA LYS A 107 -13.32 -10.00 2.91
C LYS A 107 -13.41 -9.45 1.49
N ALA A 108 -14.03 -8.29 1.31
CA ALA A 108 -14.18 -7.68 -0.01
C ALA A 108 -12.82 -7.37 -0.66
N ALA A 109 -11.84 -6.90 0.12
CA ALA A 109 -10.49 -6.66 -0.37
C ALA A 109 -9.78 -7.97 -0.78
N ILE A 110 -9.94 -9.05 -0.01
CA ILE A 110 -9.36 -10.36 -0.34
C ILE A 110 -10.03 -10.97 -1.57
N GLU A 111 -11.35 -10.86 -1.69
CA GLU A 111 -12.11 -11.29 -2.88
C GLU A 111 -11.70 -10.52 -4.14
N GLU A 112 -11.44 -9.22 -4.05
CA GLU A 112 -10.91 -8.42 -5.17
C GLU A 112 -9.54 -8.93 -5.63
N LEU A 113 -8.65 -9.25 -4.68
CA LEU A 113 -7.34 -9.82 -5.00
C LEU A 113 -7.44 -11.20 -5.65
N LEU A 114 -8.39 -12.05 -5.22
CA LEU A 114 -8.66 -13.35 -5.81
C LEU A 114 -9.25 -13.25 -7.23
N ASP A 115 -10.14 -12.29 -7.49
CA ASP A 115 -10.67 -12.05 -8.84
C ASP A 115 -9.58 -11.59 -9.82
N ASP A 116 -8.64 -10.76 -9.36
CA ASP A 116 -7.50 -10.29 -10.15
C ASP A 116 -6.53 -11.42 -10.58
N LEU A 117 -6.52 -12.55 -9.85
CA LEU A 117 -5.68 -13.71 -10.15
C LEU A 117 -6.25 -14.63 -11.27
N ALA A 118 -7.53 -14.51 -11.62
CA ALA A 118 -8.24 -15.42 -12.54
C ALA A 118 -8.11 -15.08 -14.06
#